data_AF-Q0V5M1-F1
#
_entry.id   AF-Q0V5M1-F1
#
_cell.length_a   1.000
_cell.length_b   1.000
_cell.length_c   1.000
_cell.angle_alpha   90.00
_cell.angle_beta   90.00
_cell.angle_gamma   90.00
#
_symmetry.space_group_name_H-M   'P 1'
#
loop_
_entity.id
_entity.type
_entity.pdbx_description
1 polymer ?
#
loop_
_entity_poly.entity_id
_entity_poly.type
_entity_poly.pdbx_seq_one_letter_code
_entity_poly.pdbx_strand_id
1 'polypeptide(L)'
;MYNLTDYNHHKKPVSKFELKFYISTTLRTIPADDKSQIKGTTAAAKDAGYASFPAFLIAYGLKMRKDGDVKEGKAILREMGYSV
;
A
#
# COMPACT_ATOMS: atom_id res chain seq x y z
N MET A 1 5.82 38.87 -12.54
CA MET A 1 4.39 38.49 -12.45
C MET A 1 4.10 37.59 -13.63
N TYR A 2 3.87 36.29 -13.41
CA TYR A 2 3.57 35.36 -14.50
C TYR A 2 2.08 35.43 -14.84
N ASN A 3 1.76 35.92 -16.03
CA ASN A 3 0.39 36.06 -16.52
C ASN A 3 -0.20 34.68 -16.85
N LEU A 4 -1.41 34.43 -16.35
CA LEU A 4 -2.10 33.14 -16.34
C LEU A 4 -2.72 32.72 -17.69
N THR A 5 -2.39 33.37 -18.80
CA THR A 5 -3.18 33.29 -20.04
C THR A 5 -2.66 32.31 -21.10
N ASP A 6 -1.45 31.75 -20.95
CA ASP A 6 -0.84 30.88 -21.98
C ASP A 6 -1.18 29.37 -21.86
N TYR A 7 -2.11 28.99 -20.98
CA TYR A 7 -2.41 27.57 -20.68
C TYR A 7 -3.50 26.91 -21.53
N ASN A 8 -3.94 27.54 -22.63
CA ASN A 8 -5.18 27.14 -23.31
C ASN A 8 -5.06 26.87 -24.81
N HIS A 9 -3.97 26.25 -25.27
CA HIS A 9 -3.84 25.96 -26.70
C HIS A 9 -3.62 24.52 -27.13
N HIS A 10 -3.87 23.48 -26.30
CA HIS A 10 -3.86 22.07 -26.77
C HIS A 10 -4.63 21.08 -25.86
N LYS A 11 -5.92 21.30 -25.57
CA LYS A 11 -6.76 20.24 -24.97
C LYS A 11 -7.95 19.89 -25.86
N LYS A 12 -7.79 18.82 -26.66
CA LYS A 12 -8.93 18.12 -27.27
C LYS A 12 -9.86 17.66 -26.14
N PRO A 13 -11.19 17.86 -26.24
CA PRO A 13 -12.11 17.40 -25.22
C PRO A 13 -12.03 15.86 -25.15
N VAL A 14 -11.58 15.35 -24.00
CA VAL A 14 -11.54 13.90 -23.73
C VAL A 14 -12.97 13.38 -23.82
N SER A 15 -13.20 12.44 -24.73
CA SER A 15 -14.50 11.80 -24.93
C SER A 15 -15.02 11.21 -23.62
N LYS A 16 -16.34 11.23 -23.39
CA LYS A 16 -16.97 10.59 -22.21
C LYS A 16 -16.61 9.10 -22.08
N PHE A 17 -16.22 8.45 -23.18
CA PHE A 17 -15.75 7.06 -23.20
C PHE A 17 -14.31 6.93 -22.67
N GLU A 18 -13.43 7.87 -23.04
CA GLU A 18 -12.04 7.98 -22.53
C GLU A 18 -12.04 8.36 -21.05
N LEU A 19 -12.93 9.27 -20.63
CA LEU A 19 -13.07 9.66 -19.23
C LEU A 19 -13.52 8.46 -18.37
N LYS A 20 -14.41 7.61 -18.90
CA LYS A 20 -14.84 6.35 -18.27
C LYS A 20 -13.71 5.31 -18.22
N PHE A 21 -12.88 5.23 -19.24
CA PHE A 21 -11.71 4.35 -19.24
C PHE A 21 -10.68 4.80 -18.20
N TYR A 22 -10.41 6.10 -18.11
CA TYR A 22 -9.45 6.69 -17.16
C TYR A 22 -9.91 6.56 -15.70
N ILE A 23 -11.19 6.82 -15.40
CA ILE A 23 -11.72 6.56 -14.04
C ILE A 23 -11.83 5.06 -13.76
N SER A 24 -12.10 4.20 -14.74
CA SER A 24 -12.15 2.74 -14.54
C SER A 24 -10.75 2.16 -14.32
N THR A 25 -9.71 2.67 -14.96
CA THR A 25 -8.30 2.28 -14.70
C THR A 25 -7.79 2.86 -13.38
N THR A 26 -8.17 4.08 -13.03
CA THR A 26 -7.78 4.70 -11.75
C THR A 26 -8.53 4.07 -10.56
N LEU A 27 -9.80 3.69 -10.72
CA LEU A 27 -10.60 2.97 -9.71
C LEU A 27 -10.39 1.44 -9.72
N ARG A 28 -9.68 0.88 -10.71
CA ARG A 28 -9.26 -0.54 -10.71
C ARG A 28 -7.84 -0.78 -10.22
N THR A 29 -7.07 0.26 -9.93
CA THR A 29 -5.70 0.10 -9.40
C THR A 29 -5.24 1.33 -8.61
N ILE A 30 -5.93 1.61 -7.51
CA ILE A 30 -5.18 1.45 -6.26
C ILE A 30 -5.55 0.02 -5.89
N PRO A 31 -4.66 -0.98 -6.01
CA PRO A 31 -4.94 -2.19 -5.27
C PRO A 31 -5.06 -1.67 -3.83
N ALA A 32 -6.26 -1.72 -3.25
CA ALA A 32 -6.30 -2.07 -1.85
C ALA A 32 -5.60 -3.42 -1.88
N ASP A 33 -4.26 -3.39 -1.71
CA ASP A 33 -3.43 -4.59 -1.83
C ASP A 33 -4.17 -5.60 -1.03
N ASP A 34 -4.61 -6.66 -1.69
CA ASP A 34 -5.37 -7.68 -1.02
C ASP A 34 -4.30 -8.36 -0.16
N LYS A 35 -4.04 -7.78 1.02
CA LYS A 35 -2.96 -8.12 1.95
C LYS A 35 -3.07 -9.58 2.37
N SER A 36 -4.26 -10.16 2.16
CA SER A 36 -4.58 -11.58 2.23
C SER A 36 -3.74 -12.48 1.29
N GLN A 37 -3.21 -11.95 0.19
CA GLN A 37 -2.32 -12.68 -0.73
C GLN A 37 -0.90 -12.83 -0.17
N ILE A 38 -0.52 -11.98 0.78
CA ILE A 38 0.81 -12.00 1.40
C ILE A 38 0.81 -12.99 2.55
N LYS A 39 1.33 -14.19 2.27
CA LYS A 39 1.31 -15.35 3.19
C LYS A 39 2.56 -15.52 4.05
N GLY A 40 3.32 -14.45 4.27
CA GLY A 40 4.59 -14.54 5.02
C GLY A 40 4.90 -13.28 5.80
N THR A 41 5.38 -13.45 7.03
CA THR A 41 5.70 -12.34 7.95
C THR A 41 6.73 -11.38 7.40
N THR A 42 7.75 -11.89 6.71
CA THR A 42 8.78 -11.06 6.06
C THR A 42 8.21 -10.23 4.91
N ALA A 43 7.32 -10.82 4.12
CA ALA A 43 6.68 -10.12 2.99
C ALA A 43 5.67 -9.08 3.50
N ALA A 44 4.89 -9.42 4.53
CA ALA A 44 3.96 -8.50 5.17
C ALA A 44 4.68 -7.33 5.87
N ALA A 45 5.81 -7.60 6.53
CA ALA A 45 6.63 -6.54 7.12
C ALA A 45 7.21 -5.60 6.05
N LYS A 46 7.65 -6.14 4.90
CA LYS A 46 8.12 -5.33 3.76
C LYS A 46 7.02 -4.50 3.14
N ASP A 47 5.84 -5.08 2.98
CA ASP A 47 4.65 -4.38 2.48
C ASP A 47 4.21 -3.26 3.44
N ALA A 48 4.30 -3.50 4.75
CA ALA A 48 4.10 -2.50 5.79
C ALA A 48 5.21 -1.43 5.88
N GLY A 49 6.23 -1.48 5.01
CA GLY A 49 7.29 -0.49 4.91
C GLY A 49 8.54 -0.76 5.76
N TYR A 50 8.67 -1.95 6.36
CA TYR A 50 9.84 -2.33 7.16
C TYR A 50 10.84 -3.17 6.37
N ALA A 51 12.13 -3.01 6.65
CA ALA A 51 13.17 -3.77 5.95
C ALA A 51 13.05 -5.30 6.15
N SER A 52 12.55 -5.74 7.31
CA SER A 52 12.40 -7.14 7.69
C SER A 52 11.43 -7.33 8.86
N PHE A 53 10.94 -8.56 9.07
CA PHE A 53 10.11 -8.91 10.23
C PHE A 53 10.77 -8.59 11.59
N PRO A 54 12.08 -8.81 11.82
CA PRO A 54 12.72 -8.32 13.05
C PRO A 54 12.65 -6.81 13.23
N ALA A 55 12.83 -6.03 12.16
CA ALA A 55 12.73 -4.57 12.24
C ALA A 55 11.30 -4.12 12.60
N PHE A 56 10.30 -4.81 12.04
CA PHE A 56 8.91 -4.65 12.44
C PHE A 56 8.72 -4.97 13.93
N LEU A 57 9.18 -6.13 14.41
CA LEU A 57 9.06 -6.48 15.84
C LEU A 57 9.71 -5.43 16.74
N ILE A 58 10.93 -4.99 16.42
CA ILE A 58 11.64 -3.96 17.20
C ILE A 58 10.86 -2.64 17.20
N ALA A 59 10.27 -2.23 16.08
CA ALA A 59 9.47 -1.00 16.00
C ALA A 59 8.22 -1.04 16.90
N TYR A 60 7.67 -2.24 17.13
CA TYR A 60 6.56 -2.48 18.06
C TYR A 60 7.03 -2.86 19.48
N GLY A 61 8.33 -2.78 19.79
CA GLY A 61 8.89 -3.08 21.11
C GLY A 61 9.00 -4.58 21.44
N LEU A 62 8.84 -5.45 20.44
CA LEU A 62 8.80 -6.91 20.57
C LEU A 62 10.21 -7.52 20.38
N LYS A 63 10.54 -8.55 21.17
CA LYS A 63 11.84 -9.24 21.10
C LYS A 63 11.75 -10.52 20.28
N MET A 64 12.59 -10.63 19.26
CA MET A 64 12.63 -11.79 18.36
C MET A 64 12.96 -13.13 19.04
N ARG A 65 13.65 -13.09 20.19
CA ARG A 65 14.07 -14.29 20.95
C ARG A 65 12.97 -14.89 21.83
N LYS A 66 11.79 -14.27 21.90
CA LYS A 66 10.68 -14.73 22.72
C LYS A 66 9.54 -15.13 21.80
N ASP A 67 9.19 -16.42 21.81
CA ASP A 67 8.13 -16.95 20.95
C ASP A 67 6.78 -16.26 21.14
N GLY A 68 6.51 -15.72 22.34
CA GLY A 68 5.33 -14.90 22.62
C GLY A 68 5.29 -13.63 21.79
N ASP A 69 6.40 -12.90 21.76
CA ASP A 69 6.53 -11.62 21.06
C ASP A 69 6.47 -11.83 19.53
N VAL A 70 6.96 -12.97 19.03
CA VAL A 70 6.83 -13.36 17.60
C VAL A 70 5.38 -13.64 17.22
N LYS A 71 4.60 -14.29 18.10
CA LYS A 71 3.16 -14.52 17.89
C LYS A 71 2.39 -13.21 17.91
N GLU A 72 2.76 -12.30 18.78
CA GLU A 72 2.16 -10.97 18.88
C GLU A 72 2.41 -10.14 17.62
N GLY A 73 3.64 -10.15 17.10
CA GLY A 73 3.93 -9.51 15.82
C GLY A 73 3.14 -10.09 14.65
N LYS A 74 2.89 -11.42 14.64
CA LYS A 74 2.01 -12.05 13.65
C LYS A 74 0.55 -11.61 13.82
N ALA A 75 0.07 -11.46 15.05
CA ALA A 75 -1.29 -11.00 15.31
C ALA A 75 -1.50 -9.58 14.80
N ILE A 76 -0.53 -8.67 15.02
CA ILE A 76 -0.58 -7.30 14.49
C ILE A 76 -0.62 -7.30 12.96
N LEU A 77 0.18 -8.15 12.30
CA LEU A 77 0.12 -8.30 10.84
C LEU A 77 -1.25 -8.82 10.38
N ARG A 78 -1.86 -9.76 11.09
CA ARG A 78 -3.22 -10.24 10.77
C ARG A 78 -4.28 -9.17 10.95
N GLU A 79 -4.17 -8.35 11.98
CA GLU A 79 -5.07 -7.22 12.23
C GLU A 79 -4.94 -6.14 11.14
N MET A 80 -3.74 -5.96 10.58
CA MET A 80 -3.51 -5.12 9.40
C MET A 80 -4.05 -5.72 8.09
N GLY A 81 -4.61 -6.93 8.12
CA GLY A 81 -5.20 -7.62 6.98
C GLY A 81 -4.27 -8.59 6.25
N TYR A 82 -3.07 -8.86 6.78
CA TYR A 82 -2.14 -9.82 6.17
C TYR A 82 -2.46 -11.27 6.56
N SER A 83 -2.33 -12.20 5.61
CA SER A 83 -2.60 -13.64 5.84
C SER A 83 -1.35 -14.40 6.30
N VAL A 84 -0.70 -13.97 7.39
CA VAL A 84 0.57 -14.53 7.92
C VAL A 84 0.43 -15.62 8.97
#